data_AF-A0A5J4Z0Y6-F1
#
_entry.id   AF-A0A5J4Z0Y6-F1
#
_cell.length_a   1.000
_cell.length_b   1.000
_cell.length_c   1.000
_cell.angle_alpha   90.00
_cell.angle_beta   90.00
_cell.angle_gamma   90.00
#
_symmetry.space_group_name_H-M   'P 1'
#
loop_
_entity.id
_entity.type
_entity.pdbx_description
1 polymer ?
#
loop_
_entity_poly.entity_id
_entity_poly.type
_entity_poly.pdbx_seq_one_letter_code
_entity_poly.pdbx_strand_id
1 'polypeptide(L)'
;MQWCPQPLSCGHACKGVALVPAKCTMRCLEPECDGVHGGAEASARALFQTGDDECAICLDELRSEPCVCLDSCGHVWHAECLKEQLAVASRGIANTGNNQPIKFGSFGCGICHRFCKHAFLADVLDQAAALRKEVLRDALVQAAVDSLHEDPAITDPSSAYFNDLDEWALHVYSYWFCASCRRPFFGGRTECSQDIAVLRDLTDAERLCPNCQCASAQHKECPPHGLVWKCRLCCAIATRVSFGSVHLCEECHADSELAQKMQKRNQASESIKCSDGECELQAKFLWCTKGAANSENVMCGAHISCERLLLCMGCESTSNTS
;
A
#
# COMPACT_ATOMS: atom_id res chain seq x y z
N MET A 1 -11.22 4.63 -31.69
CA MET A 1 -10.76 5.89 -31.07
C MET A 1 -10.81 7.01 -32.12
N GLN A 2 -11.17 8.25 -31.77
CA GLN A 2 -11.25 9.37 -32.72
C GLN A 2 -10.33 10.51 -32.28
N TRP A 3 -9.73 11.21 -33.25
CA TRP A 3 -8.94 12.43 -33.03
C TRP A 3 -9.81 13.58 -32.53
N CYS A 4 -9.24 14.42 -31.68
CA CYS A 4 -9.87 15.66 -31.24
C CYS A 4 -10.07 16.58 -32.46
N PRO A 5 -11.33 16.96 -32.78
CA PRO A 5 -11.61 17.78 -33.96
C PRO A 5 -11.31 19.27 -33.73
N GLN A 6 -11.09 19.68 -32.47
CA GLN A 6 -10.87 21.08 -32.12
C GLN A 6 -9.38 21.42 -32.24
N PRO A 7 -9.02 22.47 -33.01
CA PRO A 7 -7.64 22.94 -33.05
C PRO A 7 -7.24 23.55 -31.70
N LEU A 8 -5.93 23.60 -31.45
CA LEU A 8 -5.37 24.28 -30.29
C LEU A 8 -5.40 25.80 -30.48
N SER A 9 -5.24 26.56 -29.40
CA SER A 9 -5.21 28.03 -29.44
C SER A 9 -4.07 28.61 -30.30
N CYS A 10 -3.02 27.82 -30.55
CA CYS A 10 -1.93 28.16 -31.46
C CYS A 10 -2.27 27.97 -32.95
N GLY A 11 -3.45 27.41 -33.28
CA GLY A 11 -3.88 27.12 -34.65
C GLY A 11 -3.47 25.74 -35.15
N HIS A 12 -2.56 25.04 -34.47
CA HIS A 12 -2.16 23.68 -34.84
C HIS A 12 -3.23 22.63 -34.52
N ALA A 13 -3.19 21.52 -35.25
CA ALA A 13 -4.02 20.35 -34.98
C ALA A 13 -3.69 19.76 -33.60
N CYS A 14 -4.71 19.47 -32.79
CA CYS A 14 -4.55 19.05 -31.40
C CYS A 14 -3.82 17.72 -31.22
N LYS A 15 -3.95 16.80 -32.18
CA LYS A 15 -3.39 15.43 -32.11
C LYS A 15 -3.84 14.61 -30.90
N GLY A 16 -4.75 15.14 -30.07
CA GLY A 16 -5.33 14.44 -28.93
C GLY A 16 -6.46 13.50 -29.28
N VAL A 17 -6.93 12.78 -28.27
CA VAL A 17 -8.21 12.07 -28.31
C VAL A 17 -9.40 13.02 -28.18
N ALA A 18 -10.46 12.72 -28.93
CA ALA A 18 -11.77 13.34 -28.73
C ALA A 18 -12.35 12.90 -27.38
N LEU A 19 -12.61 13.88 -26.51
CA LEU A 19 -13.28 13.67 -25.23
C LEU A 19 -14.67 14.31 -25.30
N VAL A 20 -15.68 13.55 -24.88
CA VAL A 20 -17.07 14.03 -24.75
C VAL A 20 -17.61 13.50 -23.42
N PRO A 21 -18.10 14.35 -22.50
CA PRO A 21 -18.23 15.81 -22.57
C PRO A 21 -16.98 16.58 -22.11
N ALA A 22 -15.90 15.90 -21.70
CA ALA A 22 -14.71 16.55 -21.14
C ALA A 22 -13.91 17.31 -22.20
N LYS A 23 -13.21 18.38 -21.79
CA LYS A 23 -12.30 19.13 -22.67
C LYS A 23 -11.00 18.35 -22.85
N CYS A 24 -10.48 18.29 -24.08
CA CYS A 24 -9.15 17.76 -24.37
C CYS A 24 -8.07 18.63 -23.73
N THR A 25 -7.16 18.02 -22.94
CA THR A 25 -6.07 18.71 -22.22
C THR A 25 -4.71 18.62 -22.92
N MET A 26 -4.70 18.21 -24.19
CA MET A 26 -3.47 18.12 -24.97
C MET A 26 -2.75 19.47 -25.12
N ARG A 27 -1.42 19.39 -25.10
CA ARG A 27 -0.52 20.46 -25.52
C ARG A 27 -0.14 20.32 -26.99
N CYS A 28 0.36 21.41 -27.57
CA CYS A 28 0.90 21.38 -28.92
C CYS A 28 2.19 20.55 -28.97
N LEU A 29 2.31 19.71 -30.00
CA LEU A 29 3.49 18.86 -30.25
C LEU A 29 4.45 19.46 -31.28
N GLU A 30 4.12 20.62 -31.85
CA GLU A 30 5.00 21.30 -32.78
C GLU A 30 6.17 21.97 -32.02
N PRO A 31 7.43 21.78 -32.44
CA PRO A 31 8.61 22.30 -31.74
C PRO A 31 8.56 23.81 -31.49
N GLU A 32 8.00 24.57 -32.43
CA GLU A 32 7.86 26.04 -32.35
C GLU A 32 6.93 26.50 -31.22
N CYS A 33 6.12 25.60 -30.68
CA CYS A 33 5.16 25.88 -29.61
C CYS A 33 5.69 25.54 -28.21
N ASP A 34 6.92 25.03 -28.08
CA ASP A 34 7.53 24.71 -26.79
C ASP A 34 7.62 25.95 -25.89
N GLY A 35 7.10 25.84 -24.66
CA GLY A 35 7.04 26.93 -23.70
C GLY A 35 6.07 28.07 -24.03
N VAL A 36 5.38 28.06 -25.18
CA VAL A 36 4.50 29.16 -25.62
C VAL A 36 3.02 28.92 -25.28
N HIS A 37 2.57 27.66 -25.29
CA HIS A 37 1.15 27.31 -25.15
C HIS A 37 0.84 26.33 -24.01
N GLY A 38 1.78 26.10 -23.09
CA GLY A 38 1.56 25.31 -21.89
C GLY A 38 0.88 26.13 -20.79
N GLY A 39 -0.22 25.59 -20.24
CA GLY A 39 -0.90 26.19 -19.09
C GLY A 39 0.05 26.48 -17.93
N ALA A 40 -0.28 27.52 -17.16
CA ALA A 40 0.51 28.07 -16.08
C ALA A 40 0.92 27.00 -15.04
N GLU A 41 2.09 26.42 -15.22
CA GLU A 41 3.21 26.45 -14.27
C GLU A 41 4.41 25.78 -14.95
N ALA A 42 5.36 26.62 -15.33
CA ALA A 42 6.66 26.19 -15.82
C ALA A 42 7.38 25.44 -14.68
N SER A 43 7.43 24.13 -14.75
CA SER A 43 8.37 23.32 -13.98
C SER A 43 9.15 22.41 -14.92
N ALA A 44 10.43 22.73 -15.03
CA ALA A 44 11.54 22.03 -15.66
C ALA A 44 11.53 21.88 -17.20
N ARG A 45 12.51 22.55 -17.82
CA ARG A 45 12.99 22.50 -19.22
C ARG A 45 13.42 21.09 -19.72
N ALA A 46 12.90 19.99 -19.17
CA ALA A 46 13.48 18.66 -19.34
C ALA A 46 12.65 17.67 -20.19
N LEU A 47 11.39 17.96 -20.55
CA LEU A 47 10.47 16.91 -21.03
C LEU A 47 9.50 17.37 -22.13
N PHE A 48 9.88 18.33 -22.97
CA PHE A 48 9.07 18.65 -24.14
C PHE A 48 9.21 17.53 -25.18
N GLN A 49 8.24 16.60 -25.18
CA GLN A 49 8.04 15.69 -26.30
C GLN A 49 7.36 16.44 -27.46
N THR A 50 7.92 16.30 -28.64
CA THR A 50 7.44 16.77 -29.94
C THR A 50 6.59 15.68 -30.62
N GLY A 51 6.02 15.99 -31.79
CA GLY A 51 5.29 14.99 -32.57
C GLY A 51 6.19 13.93 -33.21
N ASP A 52 7.47 14.23 -33.38
CA ASP A 52 8.47 13.36 -34.00
C ASP A 52 9.14 12.43 -32.97
N ASP A 53 8.95 12.68 -31.68
CA ASP A 53 9.38 11.76 -30.63
C ASP A 53 8.54 10.47 -30.67
N GLU A 54 9.15 9.37 -30.26
CA GLU A 54 8.53 8.05 -30.27
C GLU A 54 7.70 7.83 -29.00
N CYS A 55 6.57 7.13 -29.13
CA CYS A 55 5.87 6.60 -27.97
C CYS A 55 6.71 5.49 -27.33
N ALA A 56 7.04 5.62 -26.04
CA ALA A 56 7.86 4.63 -25.34
C ALA A 56 7.20 3.24 -25.13
N ILE A 57 6.02 2.99 -25.70
CA ILE A 57 5.35 1.67 -25.71
C ILE A 57 5.50 0.98 -27.06
N CYS A 58 5.04 1.60 -28.16
CA CYS A 58 5.07 1.00 -29.50
C CYS A 58 6.28 1.42 -30.35
N LEU A 59 7.00 2.47 -29.95
CA LEU A 59 8.14 3.07 -30.65
C LEU A 59 7.80 3.77 -31.97
N ASP A 60 6.53 4.00 -32.27
CA ASP A 60 6.11 4.84 -33.40
C ASP A 60 6.05 6.32 -32.98
N GLU A 61 6.19 7.24 -33.96
CA GLU A 61 6.08 8.69 -33.74
C GLU A 61 4.75 9.08 -33.07
N LEU A 62 4.79 9.99 -32.09
CA LEU A 62 3.61 10.44 -31.36
C LEU A 62 2.54 11.05 -32.29
N ARG A 63 2.94 11.71 -33.39
CA ARG A 63 1.99 12.32 -34.33
C ARG A 63 1.18 11.34 -35.17
N SER A 64 1.55 10.06 -35.20
CA SER A 64 0.94 9.03 -36.03
C SER A 64 -0.45 8.59 -35.54
N GLU A 65 -0.69 8.65 -34.22
CA GLU A 65 -1.91 8.16 -33.57
C GLU A 65 -2.44 9.17 -32.52
N PRO A 66 -3.74 9.13 -32.16
CA PRO A 66 -4.29 9.99 -31.13
C PRO A 66 -3.54 9.86 -29.79
N CYS A 67 -3.15 10.99 -29.23
CA CYS A 67 -2.35 11.05 -28.01
C CYS A 67 -3.13 11.51 -26.78
N VAL A 68 -2.56 11.23 -25.61
CA VAL A 68 -2.91 11.83 -24.33
C VAL A 68 -1.67 12.45 -23.72
N CYS A 69 -1.85 13.61 -23.08
CA CYS A 69 -0.85 14.27 -22.27
C CYS A 69 -1.25 14.07 -20.82
N LEU A 70 -0.43 13.39 -20.04
CA LEU A 70 -0.76 13.07 -18.66
C LEU A 70 -0.88 14.34 -17.82
N ASP A 71 -2.01 14.54 -17.15
CA ASP A 71 -2.27 15.72 -16.31
C ASP A 71 -1.32 15.75 -15.09
N SER A 72 -0.78 14.60 -14.69
CA SER A 72 0.09 14.49 -13.53
C SER A 72 1.54 14.92 -13.79
N CYS A 73 2.05 14.76 -15.01
CA CYS A 73 3.46 14.98 -15.34
C CYS A 73 3.76 15.59 -16.71
N GLY A 74 2.77 15.78 -17.58
CA GLY A 74 2.94 16.40 -18.90
C GLY A 74 3.53 15.50 -20.00
N HIS A 75 3.87 14.24 -19.67
CA HIS A 75 4.35 13.28 -20.67
C HIS A 75 3.24 12.84 -21.62
N VAL A 76 3.60 12.67 -22.89
CA VAL A 76 2.71 12.35 -24.00
C VAL A 76 2.90 10.90 -24.42
N TRP A 77 1.77 10.22 -24.65
CA TRP A 77 1.70 8.82 -25.07
C TRP A 77 0.60 8.66 -26.11
N HIS A 78 0.72 7.66 -26.98
CA HIS A 78 -0.45 7.19 -27.71
C HIS A 78 -1.51 6.69 -26.73
N ALA A 79 -2.73 7.14 -26.94
CA ALA A 79 -3.81 6.95 -26.00
C ALA A 79 -4.19 5.48 -25.80
N GLU A 80 -4.24 4.71 -26.91
CA GLU A 80 -4.57 3.27 -26.85
C GLU A 80 -3.45 2.47 -26.18
N CYS A 81 -2.19 2.71 -26.56
CA CYS A 81 -1.04 2.01 -25.98
C CYS A 81 -1.00 2.15 -24.45
N LEU A 82 -1.17 3.38 -23.95
CA LEU A 82 -1.19 3.62 -22.51
C LEU A 82 -2.42 3.00 -21.84
N LYS A 83 -3.59 3.07 -22.49
CA LYS A 83 -4.82 2.48 -21.97
C LYS A 83 -4.74 0.97 -21.84
N GLU A 84 -4.20 0.28 -22.85
CA GLU A 84 -4.01 -1.17 -22.83
C GLU A 84 -3.04 -1.61 -21.74
N GLN A 85 -1.91 -0.92 -21.59
CA GLN A 85 -0.93 -1.17 -20.53
C GLN A 85 -1.57 -1.02 -19.14
N LEU A 86 -2.32 0.07 -18.92
CA LEU A 86 -3.02 0.32 -17.65
C LEU A 86 -4.17 -0.66 -17.43
N ALA A 87 -4.85 -1.13 -18.47
CA ALA A 87 -5.89 -2.15 -18.37
C ALA A 87 -5.32 -3.49 -17.88
N VAL A 88 -4.11 -3.87 -18.29
CA VAL A 88 -3.39 -5.05 -17.75
C VAL A 88 -3.15 -4.88 -16.25
N ALA A 89 -2.63 -3.72 -15.83
CA ALA A 89 -2.39 -3.41 -14.42
C ALA A 89 -3.69 -3.44 -13.59
N SER A 90 -4.78 -2.90 -14.14
CA SER A 90 -6.11 -2.86 -13.52
C SER A 90 -6.66 -4.25 -13.23
N ARG A 91 -6.54 -5.17 -14.20
CA ARG A 91 -6.88 -6.58 -14.00
C ARG A 91 -6.03 -7.23 -12.91
N GLY A 92 -4.75 -6.83 -12.81
CA GLY A 92 -3.85 -7.28 -11.73
C GLY A 92 -4.37 -6.90 -10.35
N ILE A 93 -4.76 -5.63 -10.14
CA ILE A 93 -5.37 -5.18 -8.87
C ILE A 93 -6.69 -5.91 -8.59
N ALA A 94 -7.60 -6.02 -9.57
CA ALA A 94 -8.88 -6.69 -9.37
C ALA A 94 -8.73 -8.19 -9.05
N ASN A 95 -7.74 -8.85 -9.65
CA ASN A 95 -7.42 -10.27 -9.46
C ASN A 95 -6.35 -10.51 -8.37
N THR A 96 -6.06 -9.55 -7.48
CA THR A 96 -5.26 -9.82 -6.27
C THR A 96 -6.04 -10.70 -5.28
N GLY A 97 -6.35 -11.93 -5.70
CA GLY A 97 -6.44 -13.10 -4.83
C GLY A 97 -5.05 -13.59 -4.41
N ASN A 98 -4.00 -13.10 -5.05
CA ASN A 98 -2.64 -13.56 -4.84
C ASN A 98 -2.01 -12.98 -3.58
N ASN A 99 -1.21 -13.80 -2.92
CA ASN A 99 -0.51 -13.54 -1.67
C ASN A 99 0.60 -12.49 -1.82
N GLN A 100 0.25 -11.30 -2.30
CA GLN A 100 1.17 -10.21 -2.58
C GLN A 100 0.64 -8.88 -2.02
N PRO A 101 1.55 -7.96 -1.62
CA PRO A 101 1.15 -6.62 -1.26
C PRO A 101 0.53 -5.89 -2.45
N ILE A 102 -0.37 -4.95 -2.16
CA ILE A 102 -0.95 -4.02 -3.11
C ILE A 102 0.18 -3.11 -3.63
N LYS A 103 0.32 -3.03 -4.96
CA LYS A 103 1.33 -2.18 -5.63
C LYS A 103 0.65 -1.29 -6.66
N PHE A 104 1.04 -0.01 -6.67
CA PHE A 104 0.54 1.00 -7.61
C PHE A 104 1.52 1.37 -8.73
N GLY A 105 2.76 0.86 -8.69
CA GLY A 105 3.81 1.23 -9.64
C GLY A 105 3.44 0.98 -11.10
N SER A 106 2.64 -0.06 -11.39
CA SER A 106 2.15 -0.35 -12.75
C SER A 106 1.16 0.68 -13.31
N PHE A 107 0.70 1.63 -12.49
CA PHE A 107 -0.15 2.76 -12.90
C PHE A 107 0.66 4.06 -13.04
N GLY A 108 1.98 4.00 -12.86
CA GLY A 108 2.88 5.12 -13.04
C GLY A 108 3.22 5.37 -14.50
N CYS A 109 3.59 6.61 -14.81
CA CYS A 109 4.16 6.98 -16.10
C CYS A 109 5.46 6.20 -16.35
N GLY A 110 5.64 5.61 -17.54
CA GLY A 110 6.86 4.87 -17.87
C GLY A 110 8.14 5.71 -17.90
N ILE A 111 8.03 7.04 -17.97
CA ILE A 111 9.18 7.96 -18.04
C ILE A 111 9.57 8.49 -16.65
N CYS A 112 8.59 8.91 -15.84
CA CYS A 112 8.85 9.57 -14.54
C CYS A 112 8.19 8.90 -13.34
N HIS A 113 7.53 7.76 -13.53
CA HIS A 113 6.87 6.93 -12.51
C HIS A 113 5.70 7.56 -11.76
N ARG A 114 5.42 8.85 -11.94
CA ARG A 114 4.26 9.51 -11.34
C ARG A 114 2.96 8.84 -11.77
N PHE A 115 2.05 8.61 -10.83
CA PHE A 115 0.74 7.99 -11.10
C PHE A 115 0.01 8.70 -12.25
N CYS A 116 -0.37 7.93 -13.27
CA CYS A 116 -1.05 8.43 -14.46
C CYS A 116 -2.40 9.06 -14.08
N LYS A 117 -2.71 10.22 -14.67
CA LYS A 117 -4.00 10.89 -14.56
C LYS A 117 -4.36 11.48 -15.91
N HIS A 118 -5.52 11.11 -16.43
CA HIS A 118 -6.12 11.71 -17.61
C HIS A 118 -7.57 11.25 -17.75
N ALA A 119 -8.49 12.12 -18.19
CA ALA A 119 -9.92 11.81 -18.29
C ALA A 119 -10.24 10.63 -19.23
N PHE A 120 -9.47 10.44 -20.31
CA PHE A 120 -9.62 9.30 -21.23
C PHE A 120 -9.38 7.93 -20.57
N LEU A 121 -8.57 7.92 -19.50
CA LEU A 121 -8.10 6.71 -18.82
C LEU A 121 -8.93 6.41 -17.56
N ALA A 122 -9.97 7.18 -17.27
CA ALA A 122 -10.75 7.08 -16.03
C ALA A 122 -11.31 5.66 -15.81
N ASP A 123 -11.81 5.02 -16.87
CA ASP A 123 -12.40 3.67 -16.81
C ASP A 123 -11.41 2.58 -16.34
N VAL A 124 -10.11 2.77 -16.60
CA VAL A 124 -9.05 1.86 -16.12
C VAL A 124 -8.38 2.37 -14.84
N LEU A 125 -8.36 3.67 -14.58
CA LEU A 125 -7.66 4.25 -13.44
C LEU A 125 -8.51 4.39 -12.18
N ASP A 126 -9.82 4.59 -12.28
CA ASP A 126 -10.67 5.04 -11.17
C ASP A 126 -10.63 4.08 -9.97
N GLN A 127 -10.68 2.77 -10.22
CA GLN A 127 -10.59 1.77 -9.16
C GLN A 127 -9.23 1.83 -8.44
N ALA A 128 -8.14 1.90 -9.21
CA ALA A 128 -6.79 1.97 -8.65
C ALA A 128 -6.56 3.30 -7.90
N ALA A 129 -7.09 4.41 -8.43
CA ALA A 129 -7.00 5.73 -7.79
C ALA A 129 -7.79 5.79 -6.48
N ALA A 130 -9.00 5.21 -6.45
CA ALA A 130 -9.80 5.12 -5.23
C ALA A 130 -9.10 4.26 -4.15
N LEU A 131 -8.57 3.10 -4.54
CA LEU A 131 -7.81 2.24 -3.64
C LEU A 131 -6.53 2.91 -3.13
N ARG A 132 -5.78 3.59 -4.02
CA ARG A 132 -4.57 4.34 -3.65
C ARG A 132 -4.90 5.42 -2.62
N LYS A 133 -6.03 6.11 -2.78
CA LYS A 133 -6.50 7.13 -1.82
C LYS A 133 -6.87 6.52 -0.46
N GLU A 134 -7.55 5.37 -0.44
CA GLU A 134 -7.87 4.66 0.82
C GLU A 134 -6.59 4.24 1.54
N VAL A 135 -5.67 3.59 0.83
CA VAL A 135 -4.39 3.11 1.38
C VAL A 135 -3.51 4.27 1.84
N LEU A 136 -3.40 5.34 1.04
CA LEU A 136 -2.58 6.50 1.38
C LEU A 136 -3.07 7.20 2.65
N ARG A 137 -4.39 7.34 2.81
CA ARG A 137 -4.94 7.94 4.04
C ARG A 137 -4.50 7.17 5.28
N ASP A 138 -4.61 5.85 5.24
CA ASP A 138 -4.23 5.00 6.37
C ASP A 138 -2.69 4.98 6.55
N ALA A 139 -1.94 5.07 5.46
CA ALA A 139 -0.47 5.14 5.45
C ALA A 139 0.05 6.43 6.09
N LEU A 140 -0.58 7.57 5.82
CA LEU A 140 -0.20 8.86 6.41
C LEU A 140 -0.46 8.91 7.93
N VAL A 141 -1.51 8.24 8.40
CA VAL A 141 -1.75 8.08 9.85
C VAL A 141 -0.59 7.31 10.49
N GLN A 142 -0.17 6.20 9.87
CA GLN A 142 1.00 5.44 10.36
C GLN A 142 2.30 6.25 10.23
N ALA A 143 2.49 7.00 9.15
CA ALA A 143 3.65 7.87 8.93
C ALA A 143 3.81 8.93 10.04
N ALA A 144 2.70 9.44 10.58
CA ALA A 144 2.73 10.37 11.71
C ALA A 144 3.17 9.67 13.02
N VAL A 145 2.75 8.42 13.24
CA VAL A 145 3.17 7.61 14.40
C VAL A 145 4.65 7.26 14.34
N ASP A 146 5.14 6.90 13.16
CA ASP A 146 6.52 6.47 12.91
C ASP A 146 7.48 7.67 12.64
N SER A 147 6.98 8.92 12.70
CA SER A 147 7.73 10.14 12.38
C SER A 147 8.43 10.13 11.02
N LEU A 148 7.82 9.55 9.99
CA LEU A 148 8.41 9.45 8.63
C LEU A 148 8.73 10.80 7.98
N HIS A 149 8.13 11.89 8.45
CA HIS A 149 8.43 13.24 7.98
C HIS A 149 9.84 13.71 8.33
N GLU A 150 10.49 13.08 9.32
CA GLU A 150 11.88 13.33 9.71
C GLU A 150 12.87 12.41 8.98
N ASP A 151 12.37 11.46 8.17
CA ASP A 151 13.21 10.50 7.45
C ASP A 151 14.16 11.22 6.46
N PRO A 152 15.44 10.82 6.36
CA PRO A 152 16.36 11.34 5.36
C PRO A 152 15.79 11.33 3.93
N ALA A 153 14.98 10.33 3.57
CA ALA A 153 14.36 10.25 2.25
C ALA A 153 13.38 11.42 1.97
N ILE A 154 12.82 12.06 2.99
CA ILE A 154 11.92 13.23 2.86
C ILE A 154 12.68 14.55 2.98
N THR A 155 13.68 14.59 3.87
CA THR A 155 14.38 15.83 4.24
C THR A 155 15.58 16.16 3.34
N ASP A 156 16.20 15.17 2.71
CA ASP A 156 17.38 15.36 1.85
C ASP A 156 16.96 15.83 0.44
N PRO A 157 17.38 17.03 -0.01
CA PRO A 157 17.08 17.54 -1.35
C PRO A 157 17.59 16.67 -2.52
N SER A 158 18.53 15.75 -2.26
CA SER A 158 19.04 14.80 -3.26
C SER A 158 18.19 13.52 -3.38
N SER A 159 17.26 13.30 -2.45
CA SER A 159 16.38 12.13 -2.46
C SER A 159 15.32 12.21 -3.56
N ALA A 160 14.99 11.06 -4.13
CA ALA A 160 13.87 10.93 -5.09
C ALA A 160 12.49 11.23 -4.46
N TYR A 161 12.39 11.16 -3.14
CA TYR A 161 11.16 11.44 -2.37
C TYR A 161 11.22 12.75 -1.59
N PHE A 162 12.17 13.65 -1.93
CA PHE A 162 12.30 14.93 -1.25
C PHE A 162 10.97 15.68 -1.23
N ASN A 163 10.49 16.00 -0.02
CA ASN A 163 9.20 16.65 0.21
C ASN A 163 7.98 15.91 -0.39
N ASP A 164 8.06 14.59 -0.61
CA ASP A 164 6.98 13.73 -1.11
C ASP A 164 6.67 12.60 -0.10
N LEU A 165 6.06 13.00 1.01
CA LEU A 165 5.66 12.07 2.08
C LEU A 165 4.64 11.03 1.59
N ASP A 166 3.79 11.39 0.63
CA ASP A 166 2.74 10.53 0.12
C ASP A 166 3.33 9.32 -0.62
N GLU A 167 4.22 9.56 -1.58
CA GLU A 167 4.88 8.47 -2.31
C GLU A 167 5.83 7.68 -1.41
N TRP A 168 6.53 8.35 -0.47
CA TRP A 168 7.38 7.65 0.49
C TRP A 168 6.59 6.73 1.42
N ALA A 169 5.45 7.16 1.95
CA ALA A 169 4.60 6.34 2.80
C ALA A 169 4.07 5.10 2.04
N LEU A 170 3.68 5.26 0.77
CA LEU A 170 3.26 4.14 -0.09
C LEU A 170 4.42 3.21 -0.49
N HIS A 171 5.66 3.71 -0.48
CA HIS A 171 6.86 2.92 -0.72
C HIS A 171 7.26 2.10 0.51
N VAL A 172 7.34 2.76 1.67
CA VAL A 172 7.81 2.19 2.93
C VAL A 172 6.81 1.20 3.51
N TYR A 173 5.51 1.41 3.35
CA TYR A 173 4.50 0.54 3.93
C TYR A 173 3.96 -0.50 2.96
N SER A 174 3.71 -1.69 3.46
CA SER A 174 3.10 -2.79 2.72
C SER A 174 1.65 -2.96 3.11
N TYR A 175 0.74 -2.83 2.14
CA TYR A 175 -0.70 -3.02 2.32
C TYR A 175 -1.17 -4.30 1.64
N TRP A 176 -2.17 -4.96 2.23
CA TRP A 176 -2.68 -6.25 1.77
C TRP A 176 -4.21 -6.25 1.74
N PHE A 177 -4.80 -7.09 0.90
CA PHE A 177 -6.25 -7.32 0.95
C PHE A 177 -6.60 -8.39 1.97
N CYS A 178 -7.56 -8.10 2.84
CA CYS A 178 -8.10 -9.09 3.77
C CYS A 178 -8.78 -10.24 3.01
N ALA A 179 -8.46 -11.49 3.33
CA ALA A 179 -9.06 -12.67 2.74
C ALA A 179 -10.58 -12.78 3.04
N SER A 180 -11.04 -12.23 4.17
CA SER A 180 -12.45 -12.27 4.58
C SER A 180 -13.27 -11.11 4.01
N CYS A 181 -12.91 -9.85 4.32
CA CYS A 181 -13.71 -8.69 3.91
C CYS A 181 -13.21 -7.96 2.66
N ARG A 182 -12.07 -8.38 2.09
CA ARG A 182 -11.46 -7.78 0.89
C ARG A 182 -11.10 -6.29 1.01
N ARG A 183 -11.09 -5.72 2.22
CA ARG A 183 -10.59 -4.37 2.48
C ARG A 183 -9.06 -4.34 2.57
N PRO A 184 -8.40 -3.26 2.12
CA PRO A 184 -6.98 -3.08 2.35
C PRO A 184 -6.69 -2.92 3.84
N PHE A 185 -5.54 -3.40 4.30
CA PHE A 185 -5.08 -3.19 5.67
C PHE A 185 -3.55 -3.11 5.73
N PHE A 186 -3.06 -2.41 6.74
CA PHE A 186 -1.64 -2.23 6.99
C PHE A 186 -0.97 -3.55 7.35
N GLY A 187 0.17 -3.84 6.71
CA GLY A 187 0.93 -5.06 6.93
C GLY A 187 2.39 -4.85 7.27
N GLY A 188 2.75 -3.70 7.81
CA GLY A 188 4.10 -3.40 8.25
C GLY A 188 4.93 -2.64 7.22
N ARG A 189 6.18 -2.35 7.59
CA ARG A 189 7.17 -1.77 6.67
C ARG A 189 7.68 -2.81 5.68
N THR A 190 7.88 -2.40 4.45
CA THR A 190 8.38 -3.21 3.34
C THR A 190 9.78 -3.76 3.64
N GLU A 191 10.64 -2.99 4.30
CA GLU A 191 12.00 -3.42 4.72
C GLU A 191 11.94 -4.60 5.68
N CYS A 192 11.01 -4.57 6.65
CA CYS A 192 10.75 -5.69 7.57
C CYS A 192 10.19 -6.94 6.85
N SER A 193 9.83 -6.82 5.57
CA SER A 193 9.29 -7.89 4.74
C SER A 193 10.34 -8.52 3.81
N GLN A 194 11.53 -7.92 3.67
CA GLN A 194 12.54 -8.36 2.70
C GLN A 194 13.29 -9.64 3.12
N ASP A 195 13.35 -9.95 4.42
CA ASP A 195 14.14 -11.10 4.94
C ASP A 195 13.40 -12.44 4.98
N ILE A 196 12.19 -12.57 4.41
CA ILE A 196 11.44 -13.82 4.49
C ILE A 196 10.82 -14.26 3.17
N ALA A 197 11.70 -14.60 2.21
CA ALA A 197 11.36 -15.50 1.09
C ALA A 197 10.74 -16.84 1.56
N VAL A 198 10.85 -17.16 2.86
CA VAL A 198 10.31 -18.35 3.53
C VAL A 198 8.81 -18.26 3.87
N LEU A 199 8.15 -17.08 3.76
CA LEU A 199 6.73 -16.88 4.12
C LEU A 199 5.82 -16.58 2.92
N ARG A 200 6.27 -16.90 1.68
CA ARG A 200 5.51 -16.68 0.43
C ARG A 200 4.13 -17.36 0.38
N ASP A 201 3.82 -18.23 1.34
CA ASP A 201 2.56 -18.98 1.43
C ASP A 201 1.76 -18.67 2.71
N LEU A 202 1.70 -17.40 3.13
CA LEU A 202 0.65 -16.97 4.06
C LEU A 202 -0.71 -17.46 3.58
N THR A 203 -1.35 -18.26 4.42
CA THR A 203 -2.67 -18.81 4.12
C THR A 203 -3.72 -17.71 4.21
N ASP A 204 -4.89 -17.92 3.59
CA ASP A 204 -6.02 -16.98 3.74
C ASP A 204 -6.43 -16.77 5.21
N ALA A 205 -6.20 -17.75 6.07
CA ALA A 205 -6.42 -17.65 7.51
C ALA A 205 -5.47 -16.68 8.21
N GLU A 206 -4.27 -16.47 7.65
CA GLU A 206 -3.26 -15.53 8.16
C GLU A 206 -3.39 -14.15 7.49
N ARG A 207 -4.05 -14.02 6.35
CA ARG A 207 -4.24 -12.73 5.66
C ARG A 207 -5.57 -12.07 6.04
N LEU A 208 -5.79 -11.82 7.32
CA LEU A 208 -7.01 -11.18 7.83
C LEU A 208 -6.70 -9.76 8.32
N CYS A 209 -7.57 -8.78 8.10
CA CYS A 209 -7.39 -7.46 8.71
C CYS A 209 -7.63 -7.54 10.23
N PRO A 210 -7.15 -6.57 11.04
CA PRO A 210 -7.31 -6.62 12.49
C PRO A 210 -8.77 -6.81 12.95
N ASN A 211 -9.73 -6.21 12.23
CA ASN A 211 -11.16 -6.40 12.52
C ASN A 211 -11.65 -7.83 12.22
N CYS A 212 -11.24 -8.43 11.10
CA CYS A 212 -11.61 -9.82 10.76
C CYS A 212 -10.85 -10.86 11.60
N GLN A 213 -9.69 -10.50 12.16
CA GLN A 213 -9.01 -11.34 13.14
C GLN A 213 -9.69 -11.31 14.52
N CYS A 214 -10.51 -10.28 14.81
CA CYS A 214 -11.26 -10.16 16.05
C CYS A 214 -12.41 -11.19 16.10
N ALA A 215 -12.25 -12.25 16.89
CA ALA A 215 -13.25 -13.30 17.06
C ALA A 215 -14.32 -12.97 18.13
N SER A 216 -14.08 -11.97 18.99
CA SER A 216 -15.02 -11.64 20.07
C SER A 216 -16.17 -10.79 19.55
N ALA A 217 -17.40 -11.28 19.72
CA ALA A 217 -18.62 -10.54 19.41
C ALA A 217 -18.72 -9.20 20.16
N GLN A 218 -18.06 -9.08 21.32
CA GLN A 218 -18.08 -7.88 22.17
C GLN A 218 -17.31 -6.70 21.56
N HIS A 219 -16.36 -6.95 20.66
CA HIS A 219 -15.50 -5.90 20.09
C HIS A 219 -15.81 -5.59 18.61
N LYS A 220 -16.83 -6.25 18.02
CA LYS A 220 -17.27 -5.96 16.63
C LYS A 220 -17.92 -4.59 16.47
N GLU A 221 -18.43 -4.03 17.56
CA GLU A 221 -19.14 -2.74 17.59
C GLU A 221 -18.27 -1.59 18.11
N CYS A 222 -17.01 -1.86 18.48
CA CYS A 222 -16.09 -0.80 18.86
C CYS A 222 -15.63 -0.03 17.61
N PRO A 223 -15.59 1.33 17.65
CA PRO A 223 -14.81 2.10 16.69
C PRO A 223 -13.37 1.58 16.63
N PRO A 224 -12.61 1.81 15.54
CA PRO A 224 -11.23 1.33 15.42
C PRO A 224 -10.33 2.02 16.47
N HIS A 225 -10.34 1.48 17.68
CA HIS A 225 -9.38 1.76 18.74
C HIS A 225 -8.27 0.72 18.63
N GLY A 226 -7.04 1.14 18.89
CA GLY A 226 -5.84 0.32 18.72
C GLY A 226 -5.97 -1.04 19.39
N LEU A 227 -5.95 -2.10 18.57
CA LEU A 227 -5.84 -3.47 19.06
C LEU A 227 -4.38 -3.71 19.44
N VAL A 228 -4.16 -4.07 20.69
CA VAL A 228 -2.83 -4.51 21.16
C VAL A 228 -2.66 -5.98 20.79
N TRP A 229 -1.46 -6.43 20.44
CA TRP A 229 -1.20 -7.83 20.06
C TRP A 229 -0.08 -8.43 20.89
N LYS A 230 -0.08 -9.75 21.09
CA LYS A 230 1.03 -10.44 21.74
C LYS A 230 2.07 -10.78 20.68
N CYS A 231 3.35 -10.71 21.04
CA CYS A 231 4.42 -11.19 20.19
C CYS A 231 4.23 -12.68 19.84
N ARG A 232 4.36 -13.01 18.55
CA ARG A 232 4.28 -14.38 18.03
C ARG A 232 5.36 -15.31 18.58
N LEU A 233 6.48 -14.77 19.05
CA LEU A 233 7.63 -15.55 19.53
C LEU A 233 7.87 -15.52 21.04
N CYS A 234 7.20 -14.62 21.78
CA CYS A 234 7.41 -14.49 23.24
C CYS A 234 6.16 -14.00 23.99
N CYS A 235 6.31 -13.69 25.28
CA CYS A 235 5.26 -13.16 26.16
C CYS A 235 5.30 -11.64 26.32
N ALA A 236 5.70 -10.89 25.30
CA ALA A 236 5.67 -9.43 25.28
C ALA A 236 4.52 -8.87 24.43
N ILE A 237 4.19 -7.59 24.64
CA ILE A 237 3.32 -6.84 23.72
C ILE A 237 4.07 -6.63 22.41
N ALA A 238 3.39 -6.88 21.30
CA ALA A 238 3.90 -6.59 19.98
C ALA A 238 3.82 -5.08 19.70
N THR A 239 4.92 -4.55 19.21
CA THR A 239 5.07 -3.14 18.79
C THR A 239 5.14 -3.02 17.27
N ARG A 240 5.38 -4.14 16.58
CA ARG A 240 5.49 -4.21 15.13
C ARG A 240 4.55 -5.28 14.57
N VAL A 241 4.06 -5.02 13.37
CA VAL A 241 3.39 -6.01 12.53
C VAL A 241 4.22 -6.21 11.28
N SER A 242 4.44 -7.46 10.91
CA SER A 242 5.04 -7.87 9.65
C SER A 242 4.01 -8.69 8.87
N PHE A 243 3.94 -8.48 7.55
CA PHE A 243 3.07 -9.20 6.62
C PHE A 243 1.57 -9.22 7.00
N GLY A 244 1.07 -8.18 7.68
CA GLY A 244 -0.36 -8.05 7.99
C GLY A 244 -0.85 -8.81 9.22
N SER A 245 -0.18 -9.87 9.65
CA SER A 245 -0.69 -10.71 10.75
C SER A 245 0.36 -11.23 11.71
N VAL A 246 1.65 -11.07 11.40
CA VAL A 246 2.74 -11.49 12.29
C VAL A 246 3.08 -10.33 13.21
N HIS A 247 2.59 -10.40 14.44
CA HIS A 247 2.83 -9.37 15.45
C HIS A 247 4.08 -9.73 16.28
N LEU A 248 5.02 -8.80 16.39
CA LEU A 248 6.33 -8.99 17.04
C LEU A 248 6.64 -7.85 18.00
N CYS A 249 7.29 -8.16 19.12
CA CYS A 249 7.94 -7.13 19.94
C CYS A 249 9.27 -6.71 19.30
N GLU A 250 9.82 -5.59 19.74
CA GLU A 250 11.07 -5.03 19.22
C GLU A 250 12.24 -6.03 19.27
N GLU A 251 12.41 -6.71 20.41
CA GLU A 251 13.50 -7.66 20.62
C GLU A 251 13.41 -8.87 19.68
N CYS A 252 12.22 -9.47 19.53
CA CYS A 252 12.03 -10.59 18.63
C CYS A 252 12.09 -10.16 17.16
N HIS A 253 11.72 -8.92 16.85
CA HIS A 253 11.84 -8.38 15.50
C HIS A 253 13.30 -8.12 15.10
N ALA A 254 14.13 -7.64 16.04
CA ALA A 254 15.55 -7.37 15.82
C ALA A 254 16.44 -8.64 15.87
N ASP A 255 15.86 -9.81 16.13
CA ASP A 255 16.56 -11.07 16.24
C ASP A 255 17.05 -11.57 14.87
N SER A 256 18.37 -11.74 14.73
CA SER A 256 18.98 -12.23 13.49
C SER A 256 18.58 -13.67 13.13
N GLU A 257 18.05 -14.45 14.09
CA GLU A 257 17.52 -15.80 13.87
C GLU A 257 15.99 -15.83 13.67
N LEU A 258 15.33 -14.68 13.54
CA LEU A 258 13.88 -14.55 13.41
C LEU A 258 13.29 -15.51 12.36
N ALA A 259 13.89 -15.56 11.17
CA ALA A 259 13.42 -16.42 10.07
C ALA A 259 13.44 -17.91 10.45
N GLN A 260 14.50 -18.37 11.10
CA GLN A 260 14.63 -19.78 11.54
C GLN A 260 13.63 -20.11 12.66
N LYS A 261 13.44 -19.18 13.61
CA LYS A 261 12.47 -19.32 14.70
C LYS A 261 11.03 -19.38 14.18
N MET A 262 10.70 -18.55 13.19
CA MET A 262 9.41 -18.57 12.51
C MET A 262 9.17 -19.88 11.73
N GLN A 263 10.18 -20.36 10.99
CA GLN A 263 10.07 -21.61 10.24
C GLN A 263 9.86 -22.81 11.17
N LYS A 264 10.65 -22.92 12.24
CA LYS A 264 10.48 -23.96 13.26
C LYS A 264 9.09 -23.91 13.89
N ARG A 265 8.60 -22.70 14.22
CA ARG A 265 7.26 -22.51 14.80
C ARG A 265 6.15 -22.98 13.86
N ASN A 266 6.21 -22.62 12.59
CA ASN A 266 5.20 -23.01 11.59
C ASN A 266 5.17 -24.53 11.36
N GLN A 267 6.32 -25.21 11.49
CA GLN A 267 6.44 -26.67 11.30
C GLN A 267 6.07 -27.47 12.56
N ALA A 268 6.37 -26.95 13.75
CA ALA A 268 6.33 -27.75 14.98
C ALA A 268 4.98 -27.70 15.71
N SER A 269 4.07 -26.77 15.40
CA SER A 269 2.89 -26.48 16.26
C SER A 269 3.26 -26.33 17.76
N GLU A 270 4.50 -25.93 18.03
CA GLU A 270 5.05 -25.86 19.38
C GLU A 270 4.55 -24.58 20.07
N SER A 271 3.96 -24.75 21.25
CA SER A 271 3.57 -23.65 22.13
C SER A 271 4.78 -23.00 22.77
N ILE A 272 4.75 -21.67 22.96
CA ILE A 272 5.76 -20.97 23.74
C ILE A 272 5.57 -21.39 25.20
N LYS A 273 6.60 -22.01 25.78
CA LYS A 273 6.66 -22.25 27.22
C LYS A 273 6.85 -20.92 27.92
N CYS A 274 5.90 -20.53 28.77
CA CYS A 274 6.10 -19.39 29.67
C CYS A 274 7.22 -19.74 30.64
N SER A 275 8.16 -18.82 30.86
CA SER A 275 9.13 -18.94 31.94
C SER A 275 8.38 -19.02 33.26
N ASP A 276 8.67 -20.07 34.03
CA ASP A 276 8.31 -20.20 35.46
C ASP A 276 6.82 -20.26 35.82
N GLY A 277 5.94 -20.57 34.86
CA GLY A 277 4.50 -20.76 35.13
C GLY A 277 3.73 -19.47 35.45
N GLU A 278 4.40 -18.33 35.53
CA GLU A 278 3.80 -17.00 35.64
C GLU A 278 3.99 -16.24 34.33
N CYS A 279 2.93 -16.13 33.54
CA CYS A 279 2.97 -15.24 32.38
C CYS A 279 2.83 -13.79 32.87
N GLU A 280 3.82 -12.92 32.63
CA GLU A 280 3.72 -11.49 33.01
C GLU A 280 2.49 -10.80 32.40
N LEU A 281 2.01 -11.28 31.25
CA LEU A 281 0.76 -10.83 30.64
C LEU A 281 -0.49 -11.33 31.38
N GLN A 282 -0.44 -12.46 32.10
CA GLN A 282 -1.55 -12.90 32.98
C GLN A 282 -1.73 -11.97 34.18
N ALA A 283 -0.64 -11.41 34.72
CA ALA A 283 -0.71 -10.46 35.82
C ALA A 283 -1.33 -9.12 35.41
N LYS A 284 -1.26 -8.76 34.11
CA LYS A 284 -1.79 -7.50 33.56
C LYS A 284 -3.10 -7.65 32.78
N PHE A 285 -3.41 -8.82 32.21
CA PHE A 285 -4.52 -9.01 31.28
C PHE A 285 -5.30 -10.30 31.57
N LEU A 286 -6.52 -10.15 32.11
CA LEU A 286 -7.39 -11.25 32.62
C LEU A 286 -7.75 -12.34 31.60
N TRP A 287 -7.67 -12.06 30.30
CA TRP A 287 -8.14 -12.98 29.25
C TRP A 287 -7.04 -13.89 28.69
N CYS A 288 -5.80 -13.83 29.20
CA CYS A 288 -4.81 -14.88 28.97
C CYS A 288 -5.26 -16.17 29.67
N THR A 289 -6.30 -16.78 29.10
CA THR A 289 -6.98 -17.95 29.64
C THR A 289 -6.00 -19.10 29.61
N LYS A 290 -5.80 -19.73 30.77
CA LYS A 290 -5.23 -21.06 30.92
C LYS A 290 -5.66 -21.91 29.71
N GLY A 291 -4.69 -22.40 28.94
CA GLY A 291 -4.94 -23.59 28.11
C GLY A 291 -5.65 -24.62 28.99
N ALA A 292 -6.71 -25.23 28.46
CA ALA A 292 -7.62 -26.11 29.18
C ALA A 292 -6.92 -26.87 30.31
N ALA A 293 -7.41 -26.68 31.53
CA ALA A 293 -6.90 -27.33 32.73
C ALA A 293 -6.79 -28.84 32.50
N ASN A 294 -5.55 -29.34 32.30
CA ASN A 294 -5.10 -30.72 32.55
C ASN A 294 -3.67 -31.03 32.02
N SER A 295 -2.77 -30.05 31.90
CA SER A 295 -1.34 -30.34 31.74
C SER A 295 -0.51 -29.37 32.58
N GLU A 296 0.57 -29.87 33.18
CA GLU A 296 1.48 -29.19 34.11
C GLU A 296 2.26 -28.01 33.50
N ASN A 297 1.78 -27.42 32.41
CA ASN A 297 2.41 -26.30 31.73
C ASN A 297 1.36 -25.23 31.44
N VAL A 298 1.54 -24.02 31.99
CA VAL A 298 0.85 -22.82 31.52
C VAL A 298 1.39 -22.52 30.12
N MET A 299 0.70 -23.02 29.09
CA MET A 299 1.12 -22.86 27.70
C MET A 299 0.43 -21.65 27.10
N CYS A 300 1.21 -20.66 26.66
CA CYS A 300 0.72 -19.63 25.75
C CYS A 300 0.97 -20.07 24.30
N GLY A 301 -0.09 -20.53 23.64
CA GLY A 301 -0.28 -20.36 22.20
C GLY A 301 0.68 -21.04 21.24
N ALA A 302 0.30 -22.23 20.77
CA ALA A 302 0.66 -22.75 19.45
C ALA A 302 -0.27 -22.25 18.32
N HIS A 303 -1.36 -21.54 18.66
CA HIS A 303 -2.46 -21.21 17.76
C HIS A 303 -2.65 -19.69 17.63
N ILE A 304 -3.00 -19.20 16.43
CA ILE A 304 -3.29 -17.78 16.12
C ILE A 304 -4.31 -17.13 17.08
N SER A 305 -5.11 -17.95 17.79
CA SER A 305 -6.02 -17.49 18.83
C SER A 305 -5.35 -16.98 20.11
N CYS A 306 -4.09 -17.33 20.38
CA CYS A 306 -3.34 -16.90 21.56
C CYS A 306 -2.46 -15.66 21.29
N GLU A 307 -2.21 -15.33 20.02
CA GLU A 307 -1.52 -14.10 19.60
C GLU A 307 -2.44 -12.86 19.70
N ARG A 308 -3.75 -13.09 19.76
CA ARG A 308 -4.80 -12.06 19.82
C ARG A 308 -4.92 -11.50 21.23
N LEU A 309 -4.26 -10.38 21.53
CA LEU A 309 -4.67 -9.59 22.69
C LEU A 309 -5.92 -8.78 22.36
N LEU A 310 -7.05 -9.09 23.00
CA LEU A 310 -8.28 -8.33 22.83
C LEU A 310 -8.31 -7.20 23.86
N LEU A 311 -7.48 -6.18 23.65
CA LEU A 311 -7.58 -4.92 24.40
C LEU A 311 -7.90 -3.76 23.45
N CYS A 312 -9.04 -3.14 23.73
CA CYS A 312 -9.39 -1.82 23.26
C CYS A 312 -9.00 -0.86 24.39
N MET A 313 -8.03 0.03 24.16
CA MET A 313 -7.65 1.04 25.17
C MET A 313 -8.83 1.94 25.60
N GLY A 314 -9.85 2.08 24.73
CA GLY A 314 -11.10 2.78 25.06
C GLY A 314 -12.06 2.02 25.99
N CYS A 315 -11.86 0.71 26.22
CA CYS A 315 -12.65 -0.09 27.15
C CYS A 315 -12.03 -0.11 28.57
N GLU A 316 -10.72 0.11 28.72
CA GLU A 316 -10.09 0.28 30.05
C GLU A 316 -10.50 1.60 30.71
N SER A 317 -10.72 2.65 29.92
CA SER A 317 -11.15 3.95 30.46
C SER A 317 -12.60 3.98 30.94
N THR A 318 -13.46 3.07 30.47
CA THR A 318 -14.87 2.99 30.88
C THR A 318 -15.10 2.04 32.07
N SER A 319 -14.21 1.08 32.28
CA SER A 319 -14.30 0.11 33.38
C SER A 319 -13.74 0.61 34.72
N ASN A 320 -13.00 1.73 34.73
CA ASN A 320 -12.50 2.37 35.96
C ASN A 320 -13.41 3.48 36.51
N THR A 321 -14.65 3.60 36.01
CA THR A 321 -15.66 4.54 36.51
C THR A 321 -16.88 3.81 37.05
N SER A 322 -16.68 2.90 38.01
CA SER A 322 -17.75 2.25 38.79
C SER A 322 -17.37 2.21 40.26
#